data_AF-A0A7R9YPG3-F1
#
_entry.id   AF-A0A7R9YPG3-F1
#
_cell.length_a   1.000
_cell.length_b   1.000
_cell.length_c   1.000
_cell.angle_alpha   90.00
_cell.angle_beta   90.00
_cell.angle_gamma   90.00
#
_symmetry.space_group_name_H-M   'P 1'
#
loop_
_entity.id
_entity.type
_entity.pdbx_description
1 polymer ?
#
loop_
_entity_poly.entity_id
_entity_poly.type
_entity_poly.pdbx_seq_one_letter_code
_entity_poly.pdbx_strand_id
1 'polypeptide(L)'
;VAAAGMRRTVARVATYASACRASATAAGSASTSTIGTPLLPGSVAGFEGTARERCAIALGQLVADAESEPFRTAVDASQFPTYARIITKPMDLSKVARRLAADKYPFLADGRGWAG
;
A
#
# COMPACT_ATOMS: atom_id res chain seq x y z
N VAL A 1 29.61 -3.90 15.01
CA VAL A 1 28.34 -3.38 15.59
C VAL A 1 27.46 -2.69 14.52
N ALA A 2 27.25 -3.31 13.35
CA ALA A 2 26.53 -2.66 12.24
C ALA A 2 25.41 -3.51 11.58
N ALA A 3 25.12 -4.71 12.09
CA ALA A 3 24.14 -5.63 11.48
C ALA A 3 22.78 -5.72 12.20
N ALA A 4 22.58 -4.92 13.27
CA ALA A 4 21.39 -4.95 14.13
C ALA A 4 20.39 -3.79 13.88
N GLY A 5 20.75 -2.82 13.02
CA GLY A 5 19.95 -1.62 12.74
C GLY A 5 18.90 -1.81 11.63
N MET A 6 19.18 -2.67 10.65
CA MET A 6 18.33 -2.81 9.45
C MET A 6 17.17 -3.82 9.61
N ARG A 7 17.11 -4.55 10.73
CA ARG A 7 16.09 -5.58 10.96
C ARG A 7 14.81 -5.04 11.60
N ARG A 8 14.83 -3.80 12.11
CA ARG A 8 13.69 -3.21 12.83
C ARG A 8 12.66 -2.54 11.92
N THR A 9 13.02 -2.17 10.70
CA THR A 9 12.12 -1.47 9.76
C THR A 9 11.25 -2.42 8.93
N VAL A 10 11.80 -3.56 8.51
CA VAL A 10 11.04 -4.59 7.77
C VAL A 10 10.00 -5.31 8.64
N ALA A 11 10.23 -5.40 9.95
CA ALA A 11 9.29 -5.97 10.89
C ALA A 11 7.96 -5.18 10.91
N ARG A 12 7.99 -3.84 10.83
CA ARG A 12 6.79 -2.99 10.91
C ARG A 12 5.87 -3.07 9.68
N VAL A 13 6.41 -3.41 8.51
CA VAL A 13 5.60 -3.63 7.29
C VAL A 13 4.93 -5.01 7.35
N ALA A 14 5.64 -6.03 7.84
CA ALA A 14 5.08 -7.36 8.06
C ALA A 14 4.01 -7.39 9.18
N THR A 15 4.13 -6.53 10.21
CA THR A 15 3.13 -6.42 11.28
C THR A 15 1.77 -5.96 10.75
N TYR A 16 1.74 -5.08 9.73
CA TYR A 16 0.47 -4.59 9.16
C TYR A 16 -0.36 -5.71 8.53
N ALA A 17 0.28 -6.59 7.75
CA ALA A 17 -0.40 -7.69 7.09
C ALA A 17 -0.82 -8.81 8.07
N SER A 18 -0.23 -8.85 9.28
CA SER A 18 -0.54 -9.87 10.29
C SER A 18 -1.69 -9.46 11.22
N ALA A 19 -1.89 -8.17 11.48
CA ALA A 19 -2.95 -7.69 12.38
C ALA A 19 -4.36 -7.91 11.81
N CYS A 20 -4.52 -7.90 10.48
CA CYS A 20 -5.83 -8.08 9.83
C CYS A 20 -6.37 -9.53 9.89
N ARG A 21 -5.55 -10.53 10.24
CA ARG A 21 -6.02 -11.92 10.40
C ARG A 21 -6.59 -12.24 11.78
N ALA A 22 -6.31 -11.42 12.79
CA ALA A 22 -6.75 -11.69 14.17
C ALA A 22 -8.18 -11.20 14.46
N SER A 23 -8.77 -10.38 13.59
CA SER A 23 -10.11 -9.80 13.79
C SER A 23 -11.25 -10.62 13.17
N ALA A 24 -10.95 -11.73 12.49
CA ALA A 24 -11.91 -12.47 11.66
C ALA A 24 -12.53 -13.72 12.35
N THR A 25 -12.65 -13.75 13.68
CA THR A 25 -13.18 -14.94 14.40
C THR A 25 -14.31 -14.65 15.39
N ALA A 26 -15.17 -13.68 15.10
CA ALA A 26 -16.44 -13.52 15.80
C ALA A 26 -17.58 -13.16 14.84
N ALA A 27 -18.74 -13.78 15.09
CA ALA A 27 -19.98 -13.81 14.29
C ALA A 27 -19.92 -14.77 13.08
N GLY A 28 -20.68 -15.86 12.99
CA GLY A 28 -22.03 -16.11 13.51
C GLY A 28 -22.89 -16.52 12.31
N SER A 29 -23.40 -17.76 12.31
CA SER A 29 -24.22 -18.34 11.23
C SER A 29 -25.48 -17.52 10.90
N ALA A 30 -25.72 -17.22 9.62
CA ALA A 30 -27.06 -17.06 9.05
C ALA A 30 -27.05 -17.11 7.50
N SER A 31 -27.47 -18.28 6.98
CA SER A 31 -28.40 -18.55 5.88
C SER A 31 -28.57 -17.59 4.66
N THR A 32 -28.47 -18.23 3.49
CA THR A 32 -29.34 -18.11 2.29
C THR A 32 -29.23 -16.87 1.38
N SER A 33 -28.48 -17.08 0.29
CA SER A 33 -28.71 -16.66 -1.11
C SER A 33 -29.82 -15.63 -1.41
N THR A 34 -29.43 -14.46 -1.93
CA THR A 34 -30.13 -13.78 -3.04
C THR A 34 -29.11 -12.93 -3.82
N ILE A 35 -29.01 -13.20 -5.11
CA ILE A 35 -28.22 -12.45 -6.09
C ILE A 35 -28.84 -11.07 -6.29
N GLY A 36 -28.04 -10.00 -6.31
CA GLY A 36 -28.40 -8.79 -7.07
C GLY A 36 -28.14 -7.43 -6.40
N THR A 37 -26.88 -7.03 -6.29
CA THR A 37 -26.50 -5.64 -6.58
C THR A 37 -25.05 -5.62 -7.05
N PRO A 38 -24.76 -5.19 -8.30
CA PRO A 38 -23.38 -4.98 -8.70
C PRO A 38 -22.87 -3.74 -7.97
N LEU A 39 -22.22 -3.95 -6.83
CA LEU A 39 -21.51 -2.91 -6.12
C LEU A 39 -20.34 -2.46 -7.01
N LEU A 40 -20.34 -1.17 -7.33
CA LEU A 40 -19.25 -0.47 -8.00
C LEU A 40 -17.89 -0.96 -7.45
N PRO A 41 -16.88 -1.20 -8.31
CA PRO A 41 -15.53 -1.51 -7.86
C PRO A 41 -14.96 -0.25 -7.19
N GLY A 42 -15.12 -0.17 -5.87
CA GLY A 42 -14.72 1.01 -5.11
C GLY A 42 -15.16 1.03 -3.65
N SER A 43 -16.13 0.20 -3.24
CA SER A 43 -16.51 0.08 -1.83
C SER A 43 -15.81 -1.10 -1.18
N VAL A 44 -14.61 -0.88 -0.63
CA VAL A 44 -14.02 -1.78 0.37
C VAL A 44 -14.76 -1.59 1.70
N ALA A 45 -16.06 -1.86 1.72
CA ALA A 45 -16.85 -1.93 2.94
C ALA A 45 -16.32 -3.09 3.77
N GLY A 46 -15.44 -2.79 4.73
CA GLY A 46 -14.81 -3.78 5.59
C GLY A 46 -13.36 -3.49 5.98
N PHE A 47 -12.72 -2.45 5.41
CA PHE A 47 -11.38 -2.09 5.85
C PHE A 47 -11.41 -1.05 6.98
N GLU A 48 -11.47 -1.51 8.24
CA GLU A 48 -11.22 -0.68 9.41
C GLU A 48 -9.72 -0.33 9.47
N GLY A 49 -9.39 0.95 9.25
CA GLY A 49 -8.02 1.44 9.41
C GLY A 49 -7.78 2.87 8.93
N THR A 50 -6.69 3.50 9.37
CA THR A 50 -6.34 4.88 8.96
C THR A 50 -6.03 4.95 7.45
N ALA A 51 -6.11 6.15 6.85
CA ALA A 51 -5.78 6.34 5.44
C ALA A 51 -4.37 5.81 5.10
N ARG A 52 -3.42 5.97 6.03
CA ARG A 52 -2.07 5.42 5.92
C ARG A 52 -2.05 3.88 5.85
N GLU A 53 -2.89 3.21 6.63
CA GLU A 53 -2.98 1.73 6.66
C GLU A 53 -3.55 1.20 5.35
N ARG A 54 -4.60 1.86 4.86
CA ARG A 54 -5.20 1.59 3.55
C ARG A 54 -4.16 1.74 2.44
N CYS A 55 -3.38 2.81 2.45
CA CYS A 55 -2.29 3.00 1.49
C CYS A 55 -1.19 1.94 1.61
N ALA A 56 -0.84 1.50 2.82
CA ALA A 56 0.17 0.47 3.01
C ALA A 56 -0.27 -0.87 2.42
N ILE A 57 -1.55 -1.22 2.56
CA ILE A 57 -2.11 -2.45 1.99
C ILE A 57 -2.23 -2.37 0.48
N ALA A 58 -2.76 -1.26 -0.05
CA ALA A 58 -2.82 -1.04 -1.49
C ALA A 58 -1.42 -1.11 -2.12
N LEU A 59 -0.41 -0.52 -1.47
CA LEU A 59 0.98 -0.62 -1.91
C LEU A 59 1.50 -2.06 -1.90
N GLY A 60 1.16 -2.84 -0.87
CA GLY A 60 1.50 -4.26 -0.80
C GLY A 60 0.85 -5.09 -1.93
N GLN A 61 -0.41 -4.82 -2.24
CA GLN A 61 -1.12 -5.44 -3.37
C GLN A 61 -0.47 -5.08 -4.70
N LEU A 62 -0.16 -3.79 -4.92
CA LEU A 62 0.52 -3.34 -6.13
C LEU A 62 1.87 -4.04 -6.30
N VAL A 63 2.69 -4.11 -5.25
CA VAL A 63 4.01 -4.77 -5.34
C VAL A 63 3.89 -6.27 -5.59
N ALA A 64 2.86 -6.94 -5.06
CA ALA A 64 2.65 -8.37 -5.27
C ALA A 64 2.23 -8.72 -6.70
N ASP A 65 1.60 -7.79 -7.42
CA ASP A 65 1.20 -7.98 -8.81
C ASP A 65 2.44 -8.15 -9.71
N ALA A 66 2.41 -9.11 -10.63
CA ALA A 66 3.51 -9.37 -11.57
C ALA A 66 3.71 -8.21 -12.56
N GLU A 67 2.61 -7.58 -13.00
CA GLU A 67 2.62 -6.46 -13.94
C GLU A 67 3.18 -5.18 -13.30
N SER A 68 3.39 -5.18 -11.98
CA SER A 68 4.01 -4.06 -11.27
C SER A 68 5.53 -3.98 -11.43
N GLU A 69 6.17 -5.05 -11.94
CA GLU A 69 7.63 -5.17 -12.05
C GLU A 69 8.34 -3.90 -12.54
N PRO A 70 7.95 -3.28 -13.68
CA PRO A 70 8.62 -2.08 -14.20
C PRO A 70 8.50 -0.84 -13.28
N PHE A 71 7.61 -0.85 -12.30
CA PHE A 71 7.39 0.25 -11.36
C PHE A 71 8.01 0.00 -9.98
N ARG A 72 8.53 -1.20 -9.70
CA ARG A 72 9.01 -1.58 -8.35
C ARG A 72 10.24 -0.79 -7.94
N THR A 73 11.11 -0.46 -8.87
CA THR A 73 12.34 0.30 -8.63
C THR A 73 12.47 1.45 -9.62
N ALA A 74 13.42 2.37 -9.37
CA ALA A 74 13.66 3.48 -10.27
C ALA A 74 14.13 2.98 -11.63
N VAL A 75 13.65 3.62 -12.71
CA VAL A 75 14.11 3.33 -14.07
C VAL A 75 15.61 3.58 -14.18
N ASP A 76 16.34 2.62 -14.75
CA ASP A 76 17.76 2.75 -15.03
C ASP A 76 17.99 3.72 -16.20
N ALA A 77 18.49 4.91 -15.89
CA ALA A 77 18.78 5.93 -16.89
C ALA A 77 19.95 5.56 -17.82
N SER A 78 20.79 4.58 -17.45
CA SER A 78 21.84 4.08 -18.35
C SER A 78 21.25 3.26 -19.49
N GLN A 79 20.20 2.48 -19.20
CA GLN A 79 19.44 1.73 -20.18
C GLN A 79 18.50 2.63 -20.99
N PHE A 80 17.96 3.68 -20.37
CA PHE A 80 17.08 4.66 -21.01
C PHE A 80 17.62 6.10 -20.88
N PRO A 81 18.63 6.50 -21.68
CA PRO A 81 19.29 7.80 -21.55
C PRO A 81 18.36 9.01 -21.73
N THR A 82 17.25 8.84 -22.44
CA THR A 82 16.25 9.89 -22.68
C THR A 82 15.24 10.03 -21.53
N TYR A 83 15.19 9.07 -20.60
CA TYR A 83 14.19 9.04 -19.53
C TYR A 83 14.27 10.27 -18.64
N ALA A 84 15.48 10.62 -18.17
CA ALA A 84 15.70 11.78 -17.30
C ALA A 84 15.44 13.13 -18.01
N ARG A 85 15.47 13.15 -19.35
CA ARG A 85 15.16 14.36 -20.14
C ARG A 85 13.66 14.63 -20.18
N ILE A 86 12.85 13.59 -20.21
CA ILE A 86 11.39 13.68 -20.38
C ILE A 86 10.69 13.68 -19.02
N ILE A 87 11.11 12.80 -18.11
CA ILE A 87 10.50 12.60 -16.81
C ILE A 87 11.31 13.32 -15.73
N THR A 88 10.91 14.55 -15.42
CA THR A 88 11.65 15.45 -14.51
C THR A 88 11.50 15.09 -13.02
N LYS A 89 10.45 14.35 -12.64
CA LYS A 89 10.16 13.96 -11.26
C LYS A 89 9.85 12.46 -11.18
N PRO A 90 10.86 11.58 -11.31
CA PRO A 90 10.66 10.14 -11.31
C PRO A 90 10.13 9.62 -9.97
N MET A 91 9.26 8.61 -10.05
CA MET A 91 8.66 7.91 -8.91
C MET A 91 8.62 6.41 -9.17
N ASP A 92 8.73 5.63 -8.11
CA ASP A 92 8.74 4.17 -8.11
C ASP A 92 8.12 3.66 -6.80
N LEU A 93 7.64 2.42 -6.77
CA LEU A 93 6.95 1.84 -5.61
C LEU A 93 7.89 1.72 -4.39
N SER A 94 9.19 1.50 -4.59
CA SER A 94 10.17 1.48 -3.49
C SER A 94 10.31 2.85 -2.83
N LYS A 95 10.30 3.94 -3.61
CA LYS A 95 10.32 5.32 -3.11
C LYS A 95 9.02 5.67 -2.41
N VAL A 96 7.86 5.24 -2.92
CA VAL A 96 6.56 5.39 -2.24
C VAL A 96 6.58 4.66 -0.90
N ALA A 97 7.04 3.41 -0.86
CA ALA A 97 7.16 2.62 0.37
C ALA A 97 8.03 3.32 1.41
N ARG A 98 9.21 3.81 1.01
CA ARG A 98 10.13 4.56 1.89
C ARG A 98 9.47 5.84 2.43
N ARG A 99 8.75 6.57 1.59
CA ARG A 99 8.06 7.82 2.00
C ARG A 99 6.89 7.56 2.95
N LEU A 100 6.11 6.50 2.71
CA LEU A 100 5.00 6.10 3.56
C LEU A 100 5.47 5.62 4.93
N ALA A 101 6.56 4.85 4.97
CA ALA A 101 7.21 4.42 6.20
C ALA A 101 7.80 5.59 7.01
N ALA A 102 8.35 6.60 6.32
CA ALA A 102 8.97 7.79 6.92
C ALA A 102 7.99 8.95 7.17
N ASP A 103 6.69 8.69 7.08
CA ASP A 103 5.61 9.67 7.32
C ASP A 103 5.74 10.96 6.47
N LYS A 104 6.15 10.81 5.22
CA LYS A 104 6.34 11.92 4.26
C LYS A 104 5.08 12.23 3.45
N TYR A 105 3.92 11.81 3.94
CA TYR A 105 2.59 12.05 3.38
C TYR A 105 1.67 12.59 4.50
N PRO A 106 1.79 13.88 4.86
CA PRO A 106 1.11 14.45 6.04
C PRO A 106 -0.43 14.36 5.94
N PHE A 107 -0.98 14.41 4.72
CA PHE A 107 -2.42 14.26 4.48
C PHE A 107 -2.96 12.86 4.81
N LEU A 108 -2.10 11.82 4.83
CA LEU A 108 -2.52 10.47 5.24
C LEU A 108 -2.60 10.32 6.77
N ALA A 109 -2.00 11.25 7.52
CA ALA A 109 -2.01 11.26 8.98
C ALA A 109 -3.20 12.05 9.56
N ASP A 110 -3.67 13.09 8.86
CA ASP A 110 -4.64 14.05 9.41
C ASP A 110 -6.11 13.58 9.36
N GLY A 111 -6.41 12.44 8.71
CA GLY A 111 -7.78 11.90 8.64
C GLY A 111 -8.82 12.79 7.94
N ARG A 112 -8.46 14.04 7.62
CA ARG A 112 -9.24 14.95 6.78
C ARG A 112 -9.21 14.38 5.38
N GLY A 113 -10.32 13.73 5.02
CA GLY A 113 -10.59 13.31 3.65
C GLY A 113 -10.34 14.45 2.68
N TRP A 114 -10.07 14.10 1.43
CA TRP A 114 -9.95 15.05 0.33
C TRP A 114 -11.23 15.89 0.25
N ALA A 115 -11.26 17.03 0.94
CA ALA A 115 -12.31 18.02 0.86
C ALA A 115 -12.06 18.79 -0.44
N GLY A 116 -12.61 18.26 -1.53
CA GLY A 116 -12.84 18.97 -2.77
C GLY A 116 -14.23 19.56 -2.75
#